data_AF-A0A5B7UHY7-F1
#
_entry.id   AF-A0A5B7UHY7-F1
#
_cell.length_a   1.000
_cell.length_b   1.000
_cell.length_c   1.000
_cell.angle_alpha   90.00
_cell.angle_beta   90.00
_cell.angle_gamma   90.00
#
_symmetry.space_group_name_H-M   'P 1'
#
loop_
_entity.id
_entity.type
_entity.pdbx_description
1 polymer ?
#
loop_
_entity_poly.entity_id
_entity_poly.type
_entity_poly.pdbx_seq_one_letter_code
_entity_poly.pdbx_strand_id
1 'polypeptide(L)'
;MITAIAIILLLAGLAGTILPVLPGLIFSYIGLVLYTFWGGGTLPTYYLWIFGALLLLSSIFNYLLPARLNKKYGGSRWGSIGSVIGTILGLIFIPLPLGFLIGMILGVFIAELLHDSQDTHKALQSVKGAFIGFIMSTGLGFAIGFSALVLVVWDFIKNAF
;
A
#
# COMPACT_ATOMS: atom_id res chain seq x y z
N MET A 1 -5.27 -3.82 -28.25
CA MET A 1 -4.76 -4.96 -27.44
C MET A 1 -3.94 -4.49 -26.25
N ILE A 2 -2.92 -3.64 -26.45
CA ILE A 2 -2.02 -3.16 -25.38
C ILE A 2 -2.77 -2.36 -24.29
N THR A 3 -3.75 -1.54 -24.69
CA THR A 3 -4.61 -0.78 -23.77
C THR A 3 -5.34 -1.67 -22.77
N ALA A 4 -5.84 -2.83 -23.21
CA ALA A 4 -6.52 -3.78 -22.33
C ALA A 4 -5.55 -4.35 -21.29
N ILE A 5 -4.32 -4.68 -21.69
CA ILE A 5 -3.25 -5.14 -20.80
C ILE A 5 -2.91 -4.05 -19.77
N ALA A 6 -2.78 -2.80 -20.21
CA ALA A 6 -2.54 -1.66 -19.33
C ALA A 6 -3.65 -1.47 -18.29
N ILE A 7 -4.91 -1.55 -18.70
CA ILE A 7 -6.07 -1.46 -17.81
C ILE A 7 -6.09 -2.63 -16.81
N ILE A 8 -5.81 -3.85 -17.26
CA ILE A 8 -5.72 -5.02 -16.36
C ILE A 8 -4.60 -4.81 -15.33
N LEU A 9 -3.43 -4.29 -15.74
CA LEU A 9 -2.34 -3.97 -14.81
C LEU A 9 -2.71 -2.86 -13.82
N LEU A 10 -3.44 -1.84 -14.26
CA LEU A 10 -3.93 -0.78 -13.37
C LEU A 10 -4.92 -1.32 -12.33
N LEU A 11 -5.85 -2.19 -12.74
CA LEU A 11 -6.81 -2.86 -11.85
C LEU A 11 -6.12 -3.84 -10.90
N ALA A 12 -5.16 -4.63 -11.39
CA ALA A 12 -4.35 -5.52 -10.58
C ALA A 12 -3.50 -4.73 -9.57
N GLY A 13 -2.96 -3.58 -9.97
CA GLY A 13 -2.24 -2.68 -9.08
C GLY A 13 -3.12 -2.09 -7.99
N LEU A 14 -4.33 -1.64 -8.34
CA LEU A 14 -5.34 -1.21 -7.38
C LEU A 14 -5.68 -2.30 -6.36
N ALA A 15 -5.94 -3.52 -6.83
CA ALA A 15 -6.17 -4.66 -5.95
C ALA A 15 -4.94 -4.93 -5.06
N GLY A 16 -3.74 -4.83 -5.61
CA GLY A 16 -2.48 -4.99 -4.89
C GLY A 16 -2.17 -3.87 -3.89
N THR A 17 -2.79 -2.68 -4.00
CA THR A 17 -2.62 -1.66 -2.95
C THR A 17 -3.33 -2.06 -1.66
N ILE A 18 -4.45 -2.78 -1.77
CA ILE A 18 -5.21 -3.30 -0.63
C ILE A 18 -4.61 -4.63 -0.15
N LEU A 19 -4.18 -5.46 -1.11
CA LEU A 19 -3.58 -6.77 -0.87
C LEU A 19 -2.06 -6.71 -1.12
N PRO A 20 -1.23 -6.58 -0.07
CA PRO A 20 0.22 -6.44 -0.18
C PRO A 20 0.94 -7.72 -0.64
N VAL A 21 0.19 -8.74 -1.06
CA VAL A 21 0.72 -9.88 -1.82
C VAL A 21 1.38 -9.39 -3.11
N LEU A 22 0.88 -8.29 -3.69
CA LEU A 22 1.42 -7.67 -4.89
C LEU A 22 1.90 -6.24 -4.57
N PRO A 23 3.05 -5.79 -5.11
CA PRO A 23 3.43 -4.38 -5.05
C PRO A 23 2.44 -3.51 -5.86
N GLY A 24 1.33 -3.12 -5.23
CA GLY A 24 0.16 -2.55 -5.91
C GLY A 24 0.47 -1.37 -6.82
N LEU A 25 1.07 -0.31 -6.26
CA LEU A 25 1.39 0.88 -7.03
C LEU A 25 2.39 0.63 -8.17
N ILE A 26 3.28 -0.36 -8.03
CA ILE A 26 4.23 -0.70 -9.08
C ILE A 26 3.49 -1.22 -10.30
N PHE A 27 2.50 -2.11 -10.12
CA PHE A 27 1.67 -2.59 -11.23
C PHE A 27 0.86 -1.46 -11.87
N SER A 28 0.27 -0.57 -11.07
CA SER A 28 -0.44 0.60 -11.60
C SER A 28 0.49 1.50 -12.42
N TYR A 29 1.72 1.71 -11.97
CA TYR A 29 2.71 2.50 -12.70
C TYR A 29 3.15 1.83 -14.00
N ILE A 30 3.40 0.52 -14.00
CA ILE A 30 3.74 -0.23 -15.22
C ILE A 30 2.58 -0.14 -16.23
N GLY A 31 1.33 -0.29 -15.77
CA GLY A 31 0.15 -0.11 -16.62
C GLY A 31 0.09 1.29 -17.25
N LEU A 32 0.36 2.34 -16.46
CA LEU A 32 0.43 3.71 -16.97
C LEU A 32 1.54 3.88 -18.01
N VAL A 33 2.76 3.40 -17.75
CA VAL A 33 3.88 3.45 -18.69
C VAL A 33 3.55 2.73 -19.99
N LEU A 34 2.98 1.54 -19.91
CA LEU A 34 2.57 0.77 -21.10
C LEU A 34 1.53 1.52 -21.92
N TYR A 35 0.55 2.14 -21.26
CA TYR A 35 -0.45 2.93 -21.96
C TYR A 35 0.15 4.18 -22.63
N THR A 36 1.00 4.93 -21.93
CA THR A 36 1.57 6.18 -22.46
C THR A 36 2.42 5.96 -23.72
N PHE A 37 3.19 4.89 -23.79
CA PHE A 37 4.09 4.65 -24.93
C PHE A 37 3.50 3.75 -26.02
N TRP A 38 2.62 2.80 -25.67
CA TRP A 38 2.11 1.78 -26.60
C TRP A 38 0.58 1.63 -26.58
N GLY A 39 -0.14 2.39 -25.76
CA GLY A 39 -1.59 2.32 -25.62
C GLY A 39 -2.38 3.08 -26.69
N GLY A 40 -1.70 3.82 -27.57
CA GLY A 40 -2.32 4.60 -28.65
C GLY A 40 -2.99 5.91 -28.19
N GLY A 41 -2.88 6.25 -26.92
CA GLY A 41 -3.39 7.49 -26.34
C GLY A 41 -2.45 8.69 -26.52
N THR A 42 -2.94 9.87 -26.16
CA THR A 42 -2.20 11.15 -26.25
C THR A 42 -1.70 11.64 -24.88
N LEU A 43 -1.67 10.76 -23.89
CA LEU A 43 -1.30 11.08 -22.51
C LEU A 43 0.12 11.69 -22.45
N PRO A 44 0.27 12.93 -21.92
CA PRO A 44 1.59 13.57 -21.81
C PRO A 44 2.55 12.82 -20.90
N THR A 45 3.83 12.76 -21.28
CA THR A 45 4.89 12.05 -20.54
C THR A 45 5.13 12.61 -19.13
N TYR A 46 4.76 13.86 -18.84
CA TYR A 46 4.91 14.43 -17.50
C TYR A 46 4.11 13.66 -16.43
N TYR A 47 3.00 13.00 -16.81
CA TYR A 47 2.25 12.16 -15.89
C TYR A 47 3.10 10.99 -15.37
N LEU A 48 4.01 10.43 -16.18
CA LEU A 48 4.92 9.38 -15.73
C LEU A 48 5.86 9.87 -14.63
N TRP A 49 6.29 11.12 -14.68
CA TRP A 49 7.13 11.71 -13.64
C TRP A 49 6.33 12.01 -12.36
N ILE A 50 5.11 12.53 -12.50
CA ILE A 50 4.21 12.79 -11.36
C ILE A 50 3.88 11.48 -10.65
N PHE A 51 3.38 10.47 -11.37
CA PHE A 51 3.02 9.18 -10.79
C PHE A 51 4.23 8.40 -10.30
N GLY A 52 5.38 8.54 -10.95
CA GLY A 52 6.64 7.97 -10.46
C GLY A 52 7.04 8.55 -9.11
N ALA A 53 6.96 9.88 -8.95
CA ALA A 53 7.23 10.55 -7.68
C ALA A 53 6.21 10.16 -6.60
N LEU A 54 4.92 10.09 -6.94
CA LEU A 54 3.86 9.65 -6.04
C LEU A 54 4.04 8.19 -5.58
N LEU A 55 4.47 7.30 -6.48
CA LEU A 55 4.80 5.91 -6.16
C LEU A 55 5.92 5.84 -5.12
N LEU A 56 7.01 6.59 -5.32
CA LEU A 56 8.13 6.63 -4.37
C LEU A 56 7.68 7.20 -3.02
N LEU A 57 6.91 8.29 -3.04
CA LEU A 57 6.40 8.94 -1.83
C LEU A 57 5.45 8.00 -1.04
N SER A 58 4.54 7.33 -1.72
CA SER A 58 3.64 6.36 -1.10
C SER A 58 4.41 5.15 -0.54
N SER A 59 5.44 4.68 -1.25
CA SER A 59 6.30 3.59 -0.77
C SER A 59 7.00 3.98 0.54
N ILE A 60 7.49 5.22 0.65
CA ILE A 60 8.05 5.76 1.89
C ILE A 60 6.98 5.80 3.01
N PHE A 61 5.78 6.30 2.70
CA PHE A 61 4.70 6.38 3.68
C PHE A 61 4.14 5.04 4.15
N ASN A 62 4.22 3.98 3.35
CA ASN A 62 3.87 2.61 3.76
C ASN A 62 4.70 2.14 4.96
N TYR A 63 5.93 2.63 5.13
CA TYR A 63 6.75 2.33 6.30
C TYR A 63 6.65 3.41 7.38
N LEU A 64 6.66 4.68 6.99
CA LEU A 64 6.67 5.78 7.97
C LEU A 64 5.35 5.96 8.70
N LEU A 65 4.19 5.82 8.05
CA LEU A 65 2.90 6.08 8.69
C LEU A 65 2.57 5.04 9.78
N PRO A 66 2.68 3.72 9.53
CA PRO A 66 2.50 2.73 10.60
C PRO A 66 3.49 2.95 11.75
N ALA A 67 4.77 3.20 11.46
CA ALA A 67 5.78 3.40 12.51
C ALA A 67 5.56 4.67 13.34
N ARG A 68 5.26 5.80 12.69
CA ARG A 68 5.02 7.07 13.39
C ARG A 68 3.73 7.05 14.18
N LEU A 69 2.66 6.47 13.63
CA LEU A 69 1.42 6.35 14.37
C LEU A 69 1.52 5.34 15.48
N ASN A 70 2.18 4.20 15.28
CA ASN A 70 2.48 3.28 16.37
C ASN A 70 3.08 4.04 17.57
N LYS A 71 4.13 4.82 17.31
CA LYS A 71 4.78 5.65 18.34
C LYS A 71 3.85 6.73 18.92
N LYS A 72 3.02 7.37 18.10
CA LYS A 72 2.06 8.40 18.54
C LYS A 72 1.01 7.83 19.49
N TYR A 73 0.60 6.58 19.29
CA TYR A 73 -0.36 5.88 20.15
C TYR A 73 0.32 5.08 21.28
N GLY A 74 1.52 5.48 21.69
CA GLY A 74 2.21 4.92 22.87
C GLY A 74 3.05 3.67 22.60
N GLY A 75 3.14 3.20 21.36
CA GLY A 75 3.95 2.04 21.00
C GLY A 75 5.46 2.32 21.09
N SER A 76 6.20 1.30 21.50
CA SER A 76 7.66 1.34 21.58
C SER A 76 8.34 0.97 20.25
N ARG A 77 9.67 0.95 20.26
CA ARG A 77 10.45 0.38 19.15
C ARG A 77 10.14 -1.11 18.93
N TRP A 78 9.79 -1.83 20.00
CA TRP A 78 9.42 -3.25 19.92
C TRP A 78 8.11 -3.44 19.16
N GLY A 79 7.08 -2.63 19.41
CA GLY A 79 5.86 -2.64 18.62
C GLY A 79 6.11 -2.40 17.12
N SER A 80 7.02 -1.49 16.77
CA SER A 80 7.37 -1.23 15.36
C SER A 80 8.16 -2.39 14.71
N ILE A 81 9.04 -3.06 15.45
CA ILE A 81 9.75 -4.24 14.95
C ILE A 81 8.78 -5.42 14.84
N GLY A 82 7.91 -5.59 15.84
CA GLY A 82 6.84 -6.57 15.88
C GLY A 82 5.86 -6.41 14.74
N SER A 83 5.53 -5.18 14.32
CA SER A 83 4.68 -4.94 13.15
C SER A 83 5.31 -5.48 11.88
N VAL A 84 6.60 -5.22 11.66
CA VAL A 84 7.31 -5.68 10.46
C VAL A 84 7.47 -7.19 10.44
N ILE A 85 7.99 -7.77 11.53
CA ILE A 85 8.17 -9.23 11.65
C ILE A 85 6.81 -9.94 11.56
N GLY A 86 5.81 -9.44 12.28
CA GLY A 86 4.46 -9.96 12.24
C GLY A 86 3.84 -9.89 10.86
N THR A 87 4.05 -8.80 10.11
CA THR A 87 3.57 -8.70 8.72
C THR A 87 4.19 -9.79 7.84
N ILE A 88 5.51 -9.99 7.93
CA ILE A 88 6.23 -11.00 7.14
C ILE A 88 5.80 -12.42 7.52
N LEU A 89 5.75 -12.73 8.82
CA LEU A 89 5.32 -14.03 9.31
C LEU A 89 3.85 -14.30 8.98
N GLY A 90 2.99 -13.28 9.13
CA GLY A 90 1.59 -13.36 8.76
C GLY A 90 1.38 -13.63 7.27
N LEU A 91 2.21 -13.04 6.41
CA LEU A 91 2.16 -13.29 4.97
C LEU A 91 2.57 -14.73 4.61
N ILE A 92 3.55 -15.30 5.31
CA ILE A 92 4.11 -16.63 5.00
C ILE A 92 3.31 -17.77 5.65
N PHE A 93 2.94 -17.62 6.92
CA PHE A 93 2.40 -18.71 7.74
C PHE A 93 0.87 -18.68 7.86
N ILE A 94 0.22 -17.56 7.55
CA ILE A 94 -1.25 -17.47 7.56
C ILE A 94 -1.72 -17.43 6.11
N PRO A 95 -2.19 -18.57 5.53
CA PRO A 95 -2.62 -18.66 4.14
C PRO A 95 -4.01 -18.02 3.92
N LEU A 96 -4.21 -16.81 4.47
CA LEU A 96 -5.38 -15.98 4.24
C LEU A 96 -4.95 -14.72 3.49
N PRO A 97 -5.81 -14.15 2.63
CA PRO A 97 -5.52 -12.92 1.89
C PRO A 97 -5.21 -11.71 2.80
N LEU A 98 -5.63 -11.76 4.06
CA LEU A 98 -5.35 -10.75 5.09
C LEU A 98 -4.35 -11.23 6.16
N GLY A 99 -3.63 -12.32 5.91
CA GLY A 99 -2.66 -12.90 6.84
C GLY A 99 -1.59 -11.91 7.27
N PHE A 100 -1.12 -11.05 6.36
CA PHE A 100 -0.17 -9.97 6.65
C PHE A 100 -0.73 -8.97 7.68
N LEU A 101 -2.02 -8.64 7.62
CA LEU A 101 -2.67 -7.64 8.48
C LEU A 101 -2.88 -8.20 9.87
N ILE A 102 -3.34 -9.46 9.93
CA ILE A 102 -3.48 -10.21 11.18
C ILE A 102 -2.11 -10.35 11.84
N GLY A 103 -1.11 -10.76 11.07
CA GLY A 103 0.26 -10.89 11.53
C GLY A 103 0.85 -9.57 12.02
N MET A 104 0.63 -8.45 11.32
CA MET A 104 1.05 -7.12 11.76
C MET A 104 0.43 -6.76 13.12
N ILE A 105 -0.89 -6.94 13.27
CA ILE A 105 -1.62 -6.61 14.49
C ILE A 105 -1.16 -7.48 15.66
N LEU A 106 -1.11 -8.81 15.47
CA LEU A 106 -0.65 -9.74 16.49
C LEU A 106 0.83 -9.51 16.83
N GLY A 107 1.66 -9.24 15.83
CA GLY A 107 3.09 -8.96 16.01
C GLY A 107 3.34 -7.71 16.83
N VAL A 108 2.61 -6.61 16.58
CA VAL A 108 2.67 -5.41 17.42
C VAL A 108 2.24 -5.74 18.85
N PHE A 109 1.10 -6.40 19.01
CA PHE A 109 0.53 -6.71 20.32
C PHE A 109 1.48 -7.57 21.16
N ILE A 110 1.99 -8.66 20.59
CA ILE A 110 2.91 -9.58 21.26
C ILE A 110 4.24 -8.88 21.54
N ALA A 111 4.80 -8.13 20.59
CA ALA A 111 6.08 -7.45 20.82
C ALA A 111 6.00 -6.38 21.91
N GLU A 112 4.88 -5.65 22.00
CA GLU A 112 4.69 -4.65 23.04
C GLU A 112 4.46 -5.32 24.42
N LEU A 113 3.74 -6.45 24.49
CA LEU A 113 3.63 -7.24 25.72
C LEU A 113 4.96 -7.90 26.14
N LEU A 114 5.82 -8.28 25.20
CA LEU A 114 7.16 -8.78 25.51
C LEU A 114 8.08 -7.66 26.02
N HIS A 115 7.84 -6.43 25.60
CA HIS A 115 8.58 -5.27 26.08
C HIS A 115 8.09 -4.81 27.45
N ASP A 116 6.78 -4.78 27.67
CA ASP A 116 6.13 -4.39 28.91
C ASP A 116 4.85 -5.19 29.12
N SER A 117 4.98 -6.33 29.80
CA SER A 117 3.89 -7.31 29.95
C SER A 117 2.76 -6.85 30.86
N GLN A 118 2.94 -5.77 31.62
CA GLN A 118 1.91 -5.28 32.54
C GLN A 118 0.98 -4.24 31.90
N ASP A 119 1.38 -3.63 30.78
CA ASP A 119 0.61 -2.57 30.12
C ASP A 119 -0.09 -3.03 28.83
N THR A 120 -1.06 -3.92 29.00
CA THR A 120 -1.93 -4.39 27.90
C THR A 120 -2.69 -3.23 27.24
N HIS A 121 -3.01 -2.17 28.00
CA HIS A 121 -3.70 -1.01 27.46
C HIS A 121 -2.81 -0.29 26.42
N LYS A 122 -1.54 -0.07 26.72
CA LYS A 122 -0.55 0.48 25.77
C LYS A 122 -0.34 -0.42 24.56
N ALA A 123 -0.29 -1.74 24.74
CA ALA A 123 -0.21 -2.67 23.61
C ALA A 123 -1.41 -2.52 22.65
N LEU A 124 -2.63 -2.40 23.16
CA LEU A 124 -3.82 -2.16 22.34
C LEU A 124 -3.81 -0.80 21.64
N GLN A 125 -3.36 0.27 22.32
CA GLN A 125 -3.22 1.59 21.70
C GLN A 125 -2.17 1.57 20.58
N SER A 126 -1.04 0.89 20.80
CA SER A 126 0.02 0.67 19.83
C SER A 126 -0.49 -0.06 18.57
N VAL A 127 -1.26 -1.14 18.76
CA VAL A 127 -1.96 -1.85 17.66
C VAL A 127 -2.87 -0.90 16.89
N LYS A 128 -3.68 -0.09 17.58
CA LYS A 128 -4.57 0.89 16.96
C LYS A 128 -3.78 1.91 16.14
N GLY A 129 -2.67 2.41 16.66
CA GLY A 129 -1.78 3.32 15.94
C GLY A 129 -1.21 2.72 14.66
N ALA A 130 -0.67 1.50 14.74
CA ALA A 130 -0.16 0.77 13.57
C ALA A 130 -1.26 0.53 12.53
N PHE A 131 -2.46 0.14 12.96
CA PHE A 131 -3.60 -0.11 12.08
C PHE A 131 -4.09 1.16 11.36
N ILE A 132 -4.21 2.28 12.07
CA ILE A 132 -4.56 3.57 11.46
C ILE A 132 -3.48 4.01 10.46
N GLY A 133 -2.21 3.81 10.79
CA GLY A 133 -1.09 4.12 9.89
C GLY A 133 -1.10 3.25 8.64
N PHE A 134 -1.46 1.98 8.77
CA PHE A 134 -1.67 1.08 7.64
C PHE A 134 -2.83 1.56 6.75
N ILE A 135 -3.99 1.88 7.33
CA ILE A 135 -5.14 2.37 6.56
C ILE A 135 -4.80 3.66 5.81
N MET A 136 -4.14 4.62 6.47
CA MET A 136 -3.79 5.89 5.82
C MET A 136 -2.77 5.70 4.69
N SER A 137 -1.73 4.90 4.90
CA SER A 137 -0.73 4.63 3.86
C SER A 137 -1.32 3.85 2.67
N THR A 138 -2.11 2.83 2.95
CA THR A 138 -2.86 2.06 1.95
C THR A 138 -3.85 2.94 1.19
N GLY A 139 -4.59 3.81 1.89
CA GLY A 139 -5.54 4.73 1.29
C GLY A 139 -4.87 5.74 0.35
N LEU A 140 -3.70 6.25 0.72
CA LEU A 140 -2.89 7.09 -0.17
C LEU A 140 -2.48 6.34 -1.43
N GLY A 141 -1.98 5.11 -1.29
CA GLY A 141 -1.61 4.28 -2.42
C GLY A 141 -2.80 3.95 -3.33
N PHE A 142 -3.95 3.62 -2.74
CA PHE A 142 -5.18 3.37 -3.46
C PHE A 142 -5.63 4.61 -4.25
N ALA A 143 -5.63 5.80 -3.64
CA ALA A 143 -5.99 7.04 -4.32
C ALA A 143 -5.07 7.36 -5.51
N ILE A 144 -3.76 7.12 -5.35
CA ILE A 144 -2.78 7.29 -6.44
C ILE A 144 -3.08 6.28 -7.56
N GLY A 145 -3.21 4.99 -7.25
CA GLY A 145 -3.54 3.96 -8.25
C GLY A 145 -4.87 4.22 -8.96
N PHE A 146 -5.87 4.70 -8.22
CA PHE A 146 -7.20 5.01 -8.74
C PHE A 146 -7.16 6.20 -9.69
N SER A 147 -6.45 7.28 -9.32
CA SER A 147 -6.28 8.43 -10.20
C SER A 147 -5.53 8.07 -11.50
N ALA A 148 -4.52 7.19 -11.43
CA ALA A 148 -3.85 6.68 -12.64
C ALA A 148 -4.82 5.92 -13.56
N LEU A 149 -5.67 5.05 -12.98
CA LEU A 149 -6.69 4.33 -13.74
C LEU A 149 -7.67 5.29 -14.42
N VAL A 150 -8.22 6.26 -13.67
CA VAL A 150 -9.17 7.25 -14.19
C VAL A 150 -8.56 8.05 -15.33
N LEU A 151 -7.31 8.49 -15.20
CA LEU A 151 -6.61 9.24 -16.25
C LEU A 151 -6.46 8.43 -17.54
N VAL A 152 -6.05 7.17 -17.43
CA VAL A 152 -5.89 6.29 -18.60
C VAL A 152 -7.24 6.00 -19.27
N VAL A 153 -8.27 5.69 -18.48
CA VAL A 153 -9.62 5.44 -19.02
C VAL A 153 -10.18 6.69 -19.69
N TRP A 154 -9.99 7.87 -19.09
CA TRP A 154 -10.45 9.12 -19.66
C TRP A 154 -9.76 9.45 -20.98
N ASP A 155 -8.44 9.34 -21.04
CA ASP A 155 -7.68 9.57 -22.27
C ASP A 155 -8.06 8.54 -23.36
N PHE A 156 -8.30 7.28 -22.98
CA PHE A 156 -8.74 6.27 -23.92
C PHE A 156 -10.11 6.61 -24.53
N ILE A 157 -11.09 7.00 -23.72
CA ILE A 157 -12.42 7.38 -24.21
C ILE A 157 -12.32 8.59 -25.14
N LYS A 158 -11.54 9.61 -24.77
CA LYS A 158 -11.39 10.83 -25.58
C LYS A 158 -10.74 10.58 -26.94
N ASN A 159 -9.85 9.59 -27.05
CA ASN A 159 -9.16 9.29 -28.30
C ASN A 159 -9.88 8.22 -29.14
N ALA A 160 -10.83 7.48 -28.55
CA ALA A 160 -11.60 6.45 -29.23
C ALA A 160 -12.86 6.99 -29.94
N PHE A 161 -13.33 8.18 -29.56
CA PHE A 161 -14.52 8.87 -30.12
C PHE A 161 -14.15 10.25 -30.64
#